data_AF-A0A7K4AXR3-F1
#
_entry.id   AF-A0A7K4AXR3-F1
#
_cell.length_a   1.000
_cell.length_b   1.000
_cell.length_c   1.000
_cell.angle_alpha   90.00
_cell.angle_beta   90.00
_cell.angle_gamma   90.00
#
_symmetry.space_group_name_H-M   'P 1'
#
loop_
_entity.id
_entity.type
_entity.pdbx_description
1 polymer ?
#
loop_
_entity_poly.entity_id
_entity_poly.type
_entity_poly.pdbx_seq_one_letter_code
_entity_poly.pdbx_strand_id
1 'polypeptide(L)'
;MHRLTRIATQRYQDAHDTVSDFIRGKEGINVFTKNTTEAINIVVTGLDWEPGDQVVTTVAEHHSNLLPWFRLRQKGVVIIDQ
;
A
#
# COMPACT_ATOMS: atom_id res chain seq x y z
N MET A 1 -19.22 25.86 8.34
CA MET A 1 -17.84 25.48 7.94
C MET A 1 -16.93 26.69 8.08
N HIS A 2 -15.96 26.67 9.00
CA HIS A 2 -15.08 27.82 9.29
C HIS A 2 -13.90 27.89 8.31
N ARG A 3 -13.35 29.10 8.11
CA ARG A 3 -12.26 29.40 7.15
C ARG A 3 -11.05 28.44 7.27
N LEU A 4 -10.63 28.13 8.49
CA LEU A 4 -9.48 27.25 8.73
C LEU A 4 -9.74 25.81 8.28
N THR A 5 -10.95 25.30 8.49
CA THR A 5 -11.36 23.96 8.01
C THR A 5 -11.24 23.88 6.49
N ARG A 6 -11.73 24.90 5.76
CA ARG A 6 -11.64 24.92 4.29
C ARG A 6 -10.19 24.96 3.80
N ILE A 7 -9.32 25.73 4.46
CA ILE A 7 -7.90 25.80 4.12
C ILE A 7 -7.22 24.45 4.37
N ALA A 8 -7.52 23.79 5.49
CA ALA A 8 -6.97 22.47 5.82
C ALA A 8 -7.40 21.42 4.79
N THR A 9 -8.69 21.36 4.43
CA THR A 9 -9.21 20.46 3.40
C THR A 9 -8.55 20.71 2.05
N GLN A 10 -8.44 21.98 1.62
CA GLN A 10 -7.79 22.30 0.35
C GLN A 10 -6.33 21.83 0.33
N ARG A 11 -5.55 22.15 1.38
CA ARG A 11 -4.14 21.73 1.46
C ARG A 11 -3.97 20.21 1.48
N TYR A 12 -4.91 19.49 2.10
CA TYR A 12 -4.92 18.03 2.09
C TYR A 12 -5.13 17.51 0.66
N GLN A 13 -6.10 18.07 -0.08
CA GLN A 13 -6.34 17.71 -1.48
C GLN A 13 -5.13 18.06 -2.36
N ASP A 14 -4.57 19.27 -2.24
CA ASP A 14 -3.42 19.71 -3.04
C ASP A 14 -2.21 18.76 -2.85
N ALA A 15 -2.00 18.26 -1.62
CA ALA A 15 -0.96 17.28 -1.34
C ALA A 15 -1.22 15.92 -2.02
N HIS A 16 -2.48 15.46 -2.02
CA HIS A 16 -2.88 14.26 -2.74
C HIS A 16 -2.69 14.42 -4.25
N ASP A 17 -3.09 15.55 -4.83
CA ASP A 17 -2.95 15.81 -6.27
C ASP A 17 -1.47 15.81 -6.67
N THR A 18 -0.62 16.49 -5.89
CA THR A 18 0.84 16.53 -6.11
C THR A 18 1.47 15.13 -6.15
N VAL A 19 1.12 14.27 -5.19
CA VAL A 19 1.64 12.89 -5.15
C VAL A 19 1.07 12.06 -6.29
N SER A 20 -0.22 12.20 -6.59
CA SER A 20 -0.89 11.50 -7.70
C SER A 20 -0.18 11.80 -9.02
N ASP A 21 0.09 13.07 -9.31
CA ASP A 21 0.79 13.48 -10.52
C ASP A 21 2.21 12.89 -10.59
N PHE A 22 2.94 12.91 -9.46
CA PHE A 22 4.29 12.37 -9.38
C PHE A 22 4.35 10.87 -9.73
N ILE A 23 3.42 10.07 -9.20
CA ILE A 23 3.37 8.62 -9.45
C ILE A 23 2.59 8.24 -10.70
N ARG A 24 2.08 9.23 -11.46
CA ARG A 24 1.13 9.04 -12.57
C ARG A 24 -0.09 8.21 -12.14
N GLY A 25 -0.55 8.46 -10.92
CA GLY A 25 -1.74 7.86 -10.33
C GLY A 25 -3.00 8.38 -11.02
N LYS A 26 -4.09 7.62 -10.91
CA LYS A 26 -5.41 8.10 -11.30
C LYS A 26 -5.97 8.97 -10.17
N GLU A 27 -6.61 10.09 -10.54
CA GLU A 27 -7.22 11.02 -9.58
C GLU A 27 -8.08 10.29 -8.54
N GLY A 28 -7.90 10.64 -7.27
CA GLY A 28 -8.72 10.12 -6.16
C GLY A 28 -8.35 8.72 -5.64
N ILE A 29 -7.31 8.08 -6.18
CA ILE A 29 -6.87 6.72 -5.76
C ILE A 29 -5.46 6.75 -5.16
N ASN A 30 -5.20 7.66 -4.24
CA ASN A 30 -3.97 7.64 -3.45
C ASN A 30 -4.29 7.70 -1.95
N VAL A 31 -3.70 6.77 -1.21
CA VAL A 31 -3.93 6.60 0.22
C VAL A 31 -2.64 6.96 0.95
N PHE A 32 -2.71 7.95 1.84
CA PHE A 32 -1.59 8.29 2.70
C PHE A 32 -1.59 7.38 3.93
N THR A 33 -0.48 6.68 4.12
CA THR A 33 -0.21 5.83 5.29
C THR A 33 0.88 6.46 6.14
N LYS A 34 1.06 5.97 7.37
CA LYS A 34 2.12 6.42 8.27
C LYS A 34 3.52 6.12 7.72
N ASN A 35 3.67 5.01 6.99
CA ASN A 35 4.94 4.58 6.41
C ASN A 35 4.73 3.45 5.37
N THR A 36 5.82 3.08 4.69
CA THR A 36 5.86 2.01 3.69
C THR A 36 5.47 0.64 4.24
N THR A 37 5.89 0.29 5.46
CA THR A 37 5.56 -0.99 6.09
C THR A 37 4.05 -1.12 6.30
N GLU A 38 3.39 -0.06 6.76
CA GLU A 38 1.93 -0.05 6.93
C GLU A 38 1.21 -0.19 5.58
N ALA A 39 1.67 0.53 4.54
CA ALA A 39 1.10 0.42 3.20
C ALA A 39 1.16 -1.01 2.65
N ILE A 40 2.31 -1.70 2.81
CA ILE A 40 2.45 -3.10 2.40
C ILE A 40 1.51 -4.01 3.19
N ASN A 41 1.39 -3.81 4.50
CA ASN A 41 0.50 -4.63 5.31
C ASN A 41 -0.97 -4.44 4.91
N ILE A 42 -1.40 -3.22 4.56
CA ILE A 42 -2.76 -2.96 4.05
C ILE A 42 -3.05 -3.80 2.81
N VAL A 43 -2.12 -3.87 1.86
CA VAL A 43 -2.28 -4.70 0.65
C VAL A 43 -2.35 -6.18 1.03
N VAL A 44 -1.43 -6.67 1.86
CA VAL A 44 -1.38 -8.06 2.30
C VAL A 44 -2.66 -8.49 3.02
N THR A 45 -3.25 -7.63 3.85
CA THR A 45 -4.47 -7.97 4.60
C THR A 45 -5.76 -7.65 3.87
N GLY A 46 -5.72 -6.76 2.88
CA GLY A 46 -6.88 -6.24 2.17
C GLY A 46 -7.31 -7.07 0.96
N LEU A 47 -6.47 -7.98 0.49
CA LEU A 47 -6.80 -8.94 -0.57
C LEU A 47 -7.40 -10.23 0.01
N ASP A 48 -8.32 -10.82 -0.73
CA ASP A 48 -8.96 -12.09 -0.36
C ASP A 48 -8.13 -13.25 -0.91
N TRP A 49 -7.25 -13.79 -0.07
CA TRP A 49 -6.29 -14.82 -0.44
C TRP A 49 -6.88 -16.22 -0.30
N GLU A 50 -6.69 -17.05 -1.32
CA GLU A 50 -7.08 -18.45 -1.32
C GLU A 50 -5.84 -19.38 -1.23
N PRO A 51 -5.98 -20.59 -0.67
CA PRO A 51 -4.93 -21.59 -0.73
C PRO A 51 -4.54 -21.91 -2.18
N GLY A 52 -3.25 -21.82 -2.48
CA GLY A 52 -2.71 -22.01 -3.83
C GLY A 52 -2.40 -20.72 -4.58
N ASP A 53 -2.86 -19.56 -4.10
CA ASP A 53 -2.45 -18.25 -4.65
C ASP A 53 -0.94 -18.07 -4.58
N GLN A 54 -0.39 -17.28 -5.51
CA GLN A 54 1.04 -17.08 -5.65
C GLN A 54 1.44 -15.62 -5.51
N VAL A 55 2.44 -15.37 -4.66
CA VAL A 55 3.12 -14.08 -4.57
C VAL A 55 4.54 -14.26 -5.08
N VAL A 56 4.87 -13.55 -6.16
CA VAL A 56 6.22 -13.51 -6.73
C VAL A 56 6.96 -12.33 -6.11
N THR A 57 8.15 -12.58 -5.59
CA THR A 57 9.02 -11.60 -4.96
C THR A 57 10.43 -11.66 -5.54
N THR A 58 11.29 -10.71 -5.16
CA THR A 58 12.68 -10.67 -5.63
C THR A 58 13.67 -11.00 -4.52
N VAL A 59 14.85 -11.50 -4.85
CA VAL A 59 15.95 -11.68 -3.86
C VAL A 59 16.46 -10.36 -3.26
N ALA A 60 16.12 -9.22 -3.88
CA ALA A 60 16.58 -7.89 -3.48
C ALA A 60 15.63 -7.17 -2.52
N GLU A 61 14.54 -7.80 -2.09
CA GLU A 61 13.55 -7.14 -1.23
C GLU A 61 14.10 -6.80 0.16
N HIS A 62 13.68 -5.64 0.67
CA HIS A 62 13.95 -5.28 2.06
C HIS A 62 13.20 -6.22 3.02
N HIS A 63 13.82 -6.55 4.16
CA HIS A 63 13.24 -7.48 5.15
C HIS A 63 11.83 -7.08 5.64
N SER A 64 11.56 -5.78 5.79
CA SER A 64 10.23 -5.29 6.19
C SER A 64 9.16 -5.47 5.12
N ASN A 65 9.55 -5.66 3.85
CA ASN A 65 8.65 -6.02 2.76
C ASN A 65 8.36 -7.54 2.78
N LEU A 66 9.38 -8.39 2.92
CA LEU A 66 9.23 -9.85 2.83
C LEU A 66 8.39 -10.49 3.94
N LEU A 67 8.58 -10.05 5.19
CA LEU A 67 7.93 -10.69 6.34
C LEU A 67 6.40 -10.70 6.28
N PRO A 68 5.72 -9.59 5.91
CA PRO A 68 4.28 -9.59 5.67
C PRO A 68 3.81 -10.67 4.69
N TRP A 69 4.47 -10.83 3.54
CA TRP A 69 4.09 -11.82 2.53
C TRP A 69 4.26 -13.26 3.04
N PHE A 70 5.35 -13.55 3.76
CA PHE A 70 5.58 -14.89 4.31
C PHE A 70 4.51 -15.33 5.32
N ARG A 71 3.82 -14.40 6.00
CA ARG A 71 2.69 -14.75 6.88
C ARG A 71 1.54 -15.40 6.12
N LEU A 72 1.37 -15.09 4.84
CA LEU A 72 0.34 -15.70 3.99
C LEU A 72 0.55 -17.19 3.76
N ARG A 73 1.75 -17.73 4.00
CA ARG A 73 1.98 -19.19 3.97
C ARG A 73 1.07 -19.94 4.94
N GLN A 74 0.70 -19.32 6.07
CA GLN A 74 -0.26 -19.91 7.02
C GLN A 74 -1.67 -20.03 6.43
N LYS A 75 -1.99 -19.25 5.39
CA LYS A 75 -3.24 -19.31 4.62
C LYS A 75 -3.14 -20.22 3.38
N GLY A 76 -2.00 -20.88 3.16
CA GLY A 76 -1.78 -21.74 1.99
C GLY A 76 -1.32 -21.00 0.73
N VAL A 77 -0.94 -19.72 0.84
CA VAL A 77 -0.36 -18.95 -0.28
C VAL A 77 1.09 -19.36 -0.50
N VAL A 78 1.47 -19.56 -1.75
CA VAL A 78 2.82 -19.92 -2.19
C VAL A 78 3.63 -18.65 -2.43
N ILE A 79 4.84 -18.58 -1.87
CA ILE A 79 5.76 -17.45 -2.07
C ILE A 79 6.94 -17.92 -2.92
N ILE A 80 7.15 -17.27 -4.06
CA ILE A 80 8.17 -17.61 -5.06
C ILE A 80 9.20 -16.48 -5.09
N ASP A 81 10.47 -16.77 -4.83
CA ASP A 81 11.58 -15.83 -4.98
C ASP A 81 12.22 -15.93 -6.38
N GLN A 82 12.42 -14.77 -7.02
CA GLN A 82 13.10 -14.65 -8.32
C GLN A 82 14.28 -13.68 -8.28
#